data_AF-A0A828NKB2-F1
#
_entry.id   AF-A0A828NKB2-F1
#
_cell.length_a   1.000
_cell.length_b   1.000
_cell.length_c   1.000
_cell.angle_alpha   90.00
_cell.angle_beta   90.00
_cell.angle_gamma   90.00
#
_symmetry.space_group_name_H-M   'P 1'
#
loop_
_entity.id
_entity.type
_entity.pdbx_description
1 polymer ?
#
loop_
_entity_poly.entity_id
_entity_poly.type
_entity_poly.pdbx_seq_one_letter_code
_entity_poly.pdbx_strand_id
1 'polypeptide(L)'
;MAKPARRRCKNDECREWFHPAFANQWWCSPEYGTKIALERRSKEREKAEKAAEKKRRREEQKQKDKLKIRKLALKPRSYWIKQAQQAVNAFIRERDRDLPCISCGTLTSAQWDAGHYRTTAAAPQLRFDERNIHKQCV
;
A
#
# COMPACT_ATOMS: atom_id res chain seq x y z
N MET A 1 -26.30 -33.64 49.00
CA MET A 1 -25.38 -33.22 47.91
C MET A 1 -24.83 -31.84 48.27
N ALA A 2 -23.52 -31.63 48.20
CA ALA A 2 -22.89 -30.36 48.53
C ALA A 2 -23.31 -29.28 47.51
N LYS A 3 -23.71 -28.10 47.98
CA LYS A 3 -24.02 -26.97 47.09
C LYS A 3 -22.72 -26.53 46.39
N PRO A 4 -22.76 -26.25 45.07
CA PRO A 4 -21.59 -25.78 44.36
C PRO A 4 -21.13 -24.42 44.89
N ALA A 5 -19.83 -24.15 44.76
CA ALA A 5 -19.22 -22.89 45.19
C ALA A 5 -19.94 -21.69 44.57
N ARG A 6 -20.15 -20.64 45.38
CA ARG A 6 -20.82 -19.41 44.93
C ARG A 6 -19.99 -18.73 43.85
N ARG A 7 -20.67 -18.11 42.89
CA ARG A 7 -20.08 -17.29 41.82
C ARG A 7 -20.74 -15.93 41.80
N ARG A 8 -20.06 -14.91 41.28
CA ARG A 8 -20.68 -13.62 40.98
C ARG A 8 -21.33 -13.64 39.60
N CYS A 9 -22.52 -13.06 39.50
CA CYS A 9 -23.22 -12.87 38.23
C CYS A 9 -22.36 -12.06 37.26
N LYS A 10 -22.22 -12.55 36.03
CA LYS A 10 -21.41 -11.91 34.99
C LYS A 10 -22.10 -10.72 34.33
N ASN A 11 -23.42 -10.54 34.53
CA ASN A 11 -24.09 -9.34 34.04
C ASN A 11 -23.59 -8.13 34.84
N ASP A 12 -23.14 -7.10 34.14
CA ASP A 12 -22.53 -5.91 34.75
C ASP A 12 -23.50 -5.14 35.65
N GLU A 13 -24.80 -5.22 35.38
CA GLU A 13 -25.85 -4.54 36.16
C GLU A 13 -26.18 -5.27 37.49
N CYS A 14 -25.88 -6.56 37.63
CA CYS A 14 -26.30 -7.36 38.77
C CYS A 14 -25.14 -7.67 39.74
N ARG A 15 -24.09 -8.35 39.25
CA ARG A 15 -22.89 -8.74 40.03
C ARG A 15 -23.11 -9.47 41.37
N GLU A 16 -24.33 -9.91 41.67
CA GLU A 16 -24.68 -10.62 42.91
C GLU A 16 -24.05 -12.01 42.99
N TRP A 17 -23.85 -12.49 44.23
CA TRP A 17 -23.37 -13.84 44.50
C TRP A 17 -24.51 -14.85 44.45
N PHE A 18 -24.36 -15.92 43.66
CA PHE A 18 -25.37 -16.98 43.53
C PHE A 18 -24.72 -18.38 43.56
N HIS A 19 -25.52 -19.41 43.85
CA HIS A 19 -25.12 -20.81 43.71
C HIS A 19 -25.54 -21.31 42.32
N PRO A 20 -24.60 -21.60 41.41
CA PRO A 20 -24.93 -22.04 40.06
C PRO A 20 -25.54 -23.45 40.06
N ALA A 21 -26.58 -23.69 39.25
CA ALA A 21 -27.14 -25.04 39.08
C ALA A 21 -26.24 -25.92 38.20
N PHE A 22 -25.51 -25.30 37.25
CA PHE A 22 -24.61 -25.98 36.31
C PHE A 22 -23.24 -25.31 36.27
N ALA A 23 -22.18 -26.06 35.94
CA ALA A 23 -20.81 -25.54 35.89
C ALA A 23 -20.62 -24.38 34.89
N ASN A 24 -21.44 -24.34 33.84
CA ASN A 24 -21.42 -23.32 32.78
C ASN A 24 -22.40 -22.16 33.03
N GLN A 25 -23.11 -22.12 34.17
CA GLN A 25 -23.99 -21.03 34.53
C GLN A 25 -23.19 -19.88 35.16
N TRP A 26 -23.16 -18.74 34.48
CA TRP A 26 -22.44 -17.53 34.92
C TRP A 26 -23.39 -16.37 35.25
N TRP A 27 -24.69 -16.63 35.34
CA TRP A 27 -25.75 -15.64 35.59
C TRP A 27 -26.69 -16.13 36.69
N CYS A 28 -27.19 -15.21 37.51
CA CYS A 28 -28.08 -15.54 38.63
C CYS A 28 -29.54 -15.78 38.20
N SER A 29 -30.00 -15.21 37.08
CA SER A 29 -31.36 -15.38 36.55
C SER A 29 -31.38 -15.61 35.03
N PRO A 30 -32.40 -16.31 34.48
CA PRO A 30 -32.50 -16.56 33.04
C PRO A 30 -32.44 -15.29 32.17
N GLU A 31 -33.02 -14.18 32.63
CA GLU A 31 -33.02 -12.88 31.93
C GLU A 31 -31.61 -12.31 31.77
N TYR A 32 -30.78 -12.43 32.80
CA TYR A 32 -29.38 -12.00 32.70
C TYR A 32 -28.57 -12.94 31.81
N GLY A 33 -28.90 -14.23 31.78
CA GLY A 33 -28.33 -15.19 30.84
C GLY A 33 -28.62 -14.84 29.37
N THR A 34 -29.86 -14.46 29.05
CA THR A 34 -30.23 -14.07 27.68
C THR A 34 -29.55 -12.77 27.25
N LYS A 35 -29.47 -11.76 28.13
CA LYS A 35 -28.72 -10.51 27.84
C LYS A 35 -27.25 -10.79 27.49
N ILE A 36 -26.55 -11.58 28.31
CA ILE A 36 -25.14 -11.93 28.07
C ILE A 36 -24.98 -12.72 26.76
N ALA A 37 -25.90 -13.64 26.47
CA ALA A 37 -25.86 -14.43 25.25
C ALA A 37 -26.06 -13.56 23.99
N LEU A 38 -27.00 -12.60 24.03
CA LEU A 38 -27.24 -11.64 22.95
C LEU A 38 -26.04 -10.73 22.72
N GLU A 39 -25.44 -10.20 23.79
CA GLU A 39 -24.26 -9.34 23.69
C GLU A 39 -23.07 -10.11 23.09
N ARG A 40 -22.84 -11.35 23.54
CA ARG A 40 -21.80 -12.21 22.97
C ARG A 40 -22.04 -12.46 21.49
N ARG A 41 -23.26 -12.79 21.08
CA ARG A 41 -23.64 -13.01 19.68
C ARG A 41 -23.42 -11.74 18.85
N SER A 42 -23.75 -10.57 19.39
CA SER A 42 -23.52 -9.27 18.73
C SER A 42 -22.03 -9.03 18.49
N LYS A 43 -21.19 -9.21 19.53
CA LYS A 43 -19.73 -9.07 19.43
C LYS A 43 -19.11 -10.06 18.45
N GLU A 44 -19.60 -11.30 18.41
CA GLU A 44 -19.14 -12.31 17.45
C GLU A 44 -19.50 -11.95 16.01
N ARG A 45 -20.72 -11.41 15.77
CA ARG A 45 -21.12 -10.90 14.45
C ARG A 45 -20.25 -9.72 14.00
N GLU A 46 -20.06 -8.72 14.87
CA GLU A 46 -19.22 -7.55 14.56
C GLU A 46 -17.79 -7.96 14.21
N LYS A 47 -17.21 -8.92 14.96
CA LYS A 47 -15.88 -9.48 14.66
C LYS A 47 -15.85 -10.20 13.32
N ALA A 48 -16.88 -10.99 13.01
CA ALA A 48 -16.99 -11.71 11.75
C ALA A 48 -17.11 -10.74 10.56
N GLU A 49 -17.93 -9.69 10.68
CA GLU A 49 -18.08 -8.64 9.66
C GLU A 49 -16.76 -7.90 9.41
N LYS A 50 -16.08 -7.46 10.49
CA LYS A 50 -14.75 -6.82 10.38
C LYS A 50 -13.71 -7.74 9.73
N ALA A 51 -13.73 -9.03 10.06
CA ALA A 51 -12.83 -10.01 9.46
C ALA A 51 -13.13 -10.24 7.97
N ALA A 52 -14.41 -10.34 7.60
CA ALA A 52 -14.86 -10.50 6.22
C ALA A 52 -14.50 -9.28 5.37
N GLU A 53 -14.71 -8.06 5.88
CA GLU A 53 -14.33 -6.84 5.18
C GLU A 53 -12.81 -6.75 4.98
N LYS A 54 -12.01 -7.07 6.02
CA LYS A 54 -10.55 -7.09 5.92
C LYS A 54 -10.08 -8.11 4.86
N LYS A 55 -10.73 -9.27 4.78
CA LYS A 55 -10.45 -10.28 3.76
C LYS A 55 -10.78 -9.75 2.36
N ARG A 56 -11.96 -9.15 2.17
CA ARG A 56 -12.38 -8.54 0.90
C ARG A 56 -11.40 -7.46 0.43
N ARG A 57 -11.03 -6.52 1.31
CA ARG A 57 -10.04 -5.46 0.99
C ARG A 57 -8.68 -6.04 0.57
N ARG A 58 -8.21 -7.10 1.26
CA ARG A 58 -6.95 -7.78 0.91
C ARG A 58 -7.02 -8.47 -0.45
N GLU A 59 -8.15 -9.10 -0.76
CA GLU A 59 -8.36 -9.76 -2.06
C GLU A 59 -8.42 -8.73 -3.19
N GLU A 60 -9.18 -7.65 -3.02
CA GLU A 60 -9.23 -6.53 -3.98
C GLU A 60 -7.84 -5.94 -4.23
N GLN A 61 -7.05 -5.71 -3.18
CA GLN A 61 -5.68 -5.21 -3.32
C GLN A 61 -4.81 -6.18 -4.12
N LYS A 62 -4.86 -7.48 -3.80
CA LYS A 62 -4.13 -8.52 -4.55
C LYS A 62 -4.53 -8.54 -6.02
N GLN A 63 -5.81 -8.36 -6.35
CA GLN A 63 -6.27 -8.33 -7.75
C GLN A 63 -5.75 -7.08 -8.47
N LYS A 64 -5.78 -5.91 -7.82
CA LYS A 64 -5.20 -4.67 -8.37
C LYS A 64 -3.70 -4.82 -8.63
N ASP A 65 -2.96 -5.40 -7.68
CA ASP A 65 -1.52 -5.63 -7.80
C ASP A 65 -1.20 -6.60 -8.94
N LYS A 66 -1.93 -7.72 -9.03
CA LYS A 66 -1.82 -8.67 -10.15
C LYS A 66 -2.07 -8.00 -11.50
N LEU A 67 -3.11 -7.18 -11.59
CA LEU A 67 -3.42 -6.45 -12.82
C LEU A 67 -2.32 -5.44 -13.17
N LYS A 68 -1.77 -4.73 -12.17
CA LYS A 68 -0.66 -3.78 -12.36
C LYS A 68 0.59 -4.48 -12.88
N ILE A 69 0.96 -5.62 -12.30
CA ILE A 69 2.11 -6.43 -12.75
C ILE A 69 1.91 -6.89 -14.19
N ARG A 70 0.72 -7.44 -14.53
CA ARG A 70 0.41 -7.85 -15.90
C ARG A 70 0.49 -6.68 -16.88
N LYS A 71 -0.04 -5.52 -16.51
CA LYS A 71 0.03 -4.31 -17.34
C LYS A 71 1.46 -3.83 -17.56
N LEU A 72 2.34 -3.98 -16.58
CA LEU A 72 3.77 -3.65 -16.70
C LEU A 72 4.50 -4.67 -17.59
N ALA A 73 4.22 -5.96 -17.42
CA ALA A 73 4.81 -7.01 -18.25
C ALA A 73 4.41 -6.90 -19.73
N LEU A 74 3.20 -6.41 -20.02
CA LEU A 74 2.72 -6.17 -21.39
C LEU A 74 3.25 -4.86 -22.01
N LYS A 75 4.07 -4.07 -21.30
CA LYS A 75 4.62 -2.85 -21.88
C LYS A 75 5.66 -3.19 -22.96
N PRO A 76 5.55 -2.59 -24.16
CA PRO A 76 6.51 -2.84 -25.23
C PRO A 76 7.89 -2.27 -24.87
N ARG A 77 8.95 -2.77 -25.52
CA ARG A 77 10.33 -2.29 -25.33
C ARG A 77 10.48 -0.77 -25.46
N SER A 78 9.72 -0.14 -26.37
CA SER A 78 9.73 1.31 -26.59
C SER A 78 9.32 2.12 -25.35
N TYR A 79 8.39 1.60 -24.55
CA TYR A 79 7.97 2.23 -23.29
C TYR A 79 9.16 2.36 -22.33
N TRP A 80 9.89 1.26 -22.14
CA TRP A 80 11.05 1.21 -21.25
C TRP A 80 12.21 2.08 -21.75
N ILE A 81 12.46 2.12 -23.06
CA ILE A 81 13.45 3.01 -23.67
C ILE A 81 13.12 4.47 -23.37
N LYS A 82 11.84 4.87 -23.49
CA LYS A 82 11.41 6.24 -23.18
C LYS A 82 11.63 6.59 -21.71
N GLN A 83 11.32 5.68 -20.79
CA GLN A 83 11.56 5.87 -19.36
C GLN A 83 13.06 5.99 -19.04
N ALA A 84 13.89 5.12 -19.62
CA ALA A 84 15.33 5.19 -19.48
C ALA A 84 15.90 6.51 -20.02
N GLN A 85 15.44 6.96 -21.20
CA GLN A 85 15.86 8.24 -21.76
C GLN A 85 15.49 9.43 -20.85
N GLN A 86 14.29 9.42 -20.27
CA GLN A 86 13.87 10.47 -19.33
C GLN A 86 14.78 10.51 -18.09
N ALA A 87 15.13 9.34 -17.55
CA ALA A 87 16.02 9.23 -16.40
C ALA A 87 17.44 9.71 -16.74
N VAL A 88 18.00 9.27 -17.87
CA VAL A 88 19.32 9.71 -18.34
C VAL A 88 19.32 11.23 -18.60
N ASN A 89 18.28 11.77 -19.24
CA ASN A 89 18.19 13.21 -19.48
C ASN A 89 18.07 14.03 -18.19
N ALA A 90 17.40 13.50 -17.15
CA ALA A 90 17.38 14.14 -15.84
C ALA A 90 18.77 14.11 -15.19
N PHE A 91 19.45 12.97 -15.23
CA PHE A 91 20.81 12.82 -14.73
C PHE A 91 21.80 13.76 -15.43
N ILE A 92 21.79 13.86 -16.76
CA ILE A 92 22.73 14.72 -17.50
C ILE A 92 22.52 16.20 -17.16
N ARG A 93 21.25 16.65 -17.04
CA ARG A 93 20.96 18.04 -16.63
C ARG A 93 21.47 18.34 -15.23
N GLU A 94 21.46 17.34 -14.34
CA GLU A 94 22.00 17.46 -12.99
C GLU A 94 23.54 17.46 -12.99
N ARG A 95 24.15 16.52 -13.72
CA ARG A 95 25.61 16.41 -13.88
C ARG A 95 26.22 17.69 -14.44
N ASP A 96 25.58 18.27 -15.46
CA ASP A 96 26.05 19.45 -16.18
C ASP A 96 25.45 20.75 -15.62
N ARG A 97 24.85 20.74 -14.41
CA ARG A 97 24.12 21.87 -13.85
C ARG A 97 24.93 23.17 -13.88
N ASP A 98 26.21 23.10 -13.51
CA ASP A 98 27.10 24.26 -13.40
C ASP A 98 27.95 24.51 -14.65
N LEU A 99 27.80 23.68 -15.68
CA LEU A 99 28.50 23.86 -16.96
C LEU A 99 27.72 24.79 -17.89
N PRO A 100 28.38 25.56 -18.76
CA PRO A 100 27.68 26.30 -19.80
C PRO A 100 27.03 25.36 -20.83
N CYS A 101 26.08 25.89 -21.61
CA CYS A 101 25.51 25.20 -22.76
C CYS A 101 26.62 24.71 -23.70
N ILE A 102 26.59 23.44 -24.09
CA ILE A 102 27.59 22.88 -24.99
C ILE A 102 27.59 23.54 -26.38
N SER A 103 26.44 24.05 -26.84
CA SER A 103 26.28 24.60 -28.19
C SER A 103 26.67 26.08 -28.29
N CYS A 104 26.30 26.90 -27.30
CA CYS A 104 26.45 28.36 -27.37
C CYS A 104 27.19 28.98 -26.18
N GLY A 105 27.58 28.19 -25.18
CA GLY A 105 28.33 28.68 -24.02
C GLY A 105 27.51 29.47 -22.99
N THR A 106 26.20 29.67 -23.18
CA THR A 106 25.37 30.39 -22.19
C THR A 106 25.26 29.65 -20.87
N LEU A 107 25.23 30.37 -19.75
CA LEU A 107 24.88 29.84 -18.43
C LEU A 107 23.41 30.07 -18.08
N THR A 108 22.70 30.86 -18.89
CA THR A 108 21.30 31.23 -18.67
C THR A 108 20.44 30.76 -19.83
N SER A 109 19.35 30.07 -19.50
CA SER A 109 18.32 29.64 -20.44
C SER A 109 16.99 29.50 -19.71
N ALA A 110 15.87 29.72 -20.40
CA ALA A 110 14.54 29.46 -19.87
C ALA A 110 14.30 27.96 -19.67
N GLN A 111 14.88 27.12 -20.52
CA GLN A 111 14.77 25.67 -20.45
C GLN A 111 16.09 24.99 -20.85
N TRP A 112 16.38 23.88 -20.18
CA TRP A 112 17.55 23.04 -20.44
C TRP A 112 17.11 21.65 -20.84
N ASP A 113 17.69 21.16 -21.94
CA ASP A 113 17.54 19.79 -22.43
C ASP A 113 18.88 19.04 -22.37
N ALA A 114 18.81 17.72 -22.50
CA ALA A 114 19.96 16.85 -22.65
C ALA A 114 20.06 16.39 -24.11
N GLY A 115 20.93 17.07 -24.88
CA GLY A 115 21.09 16.85 -26.31
C GLY A 115 22.10 15.76 -26.64
N HIS A 116 21.89 15.09 -27.76
CA HIS A 116 22.83 14.08 -28.28
C HIS A 116 23.75 14.67 -29.36
N TYR A 117 25.06 14.47 -29.23
CA TYR A 117 26.02 14.83 -30.28
C TYR A 117 25.80 14.00 -31.57
N ARG A 118 25.68 12.67 -31.44
CA ARG A 118 25.15 11.79 -32.50
C ARG A 118 23.71 11.41 -32.18
N THR A 119 22.80 11.73 -33.09
CA THR A 119 21.36 11.51 -32.89
C THR A 119 21.04 10.04 -32.61
N THR A 120 20.01 9.80 -31.81
CA THR A 120 19.60 8.43 -31.46
C THR A 120 19.07 7.61 -32.65
N ALA A 121 18.74 8.28 -33.78
CA ALA A 121 18.38 7.63 -35.03
C ALA A 121 19.63 7.15 -35.79
N ALA A 122 20.69 7.96 -35.83
CA ALA A 122 21.94 7.64 -36.54
C ALA A 122 22.87 6.70 -35.74
N ALA A 123 22.86 6.79 -34.41
CA ALA A 123 23.71 5.98 -33.54
C ALA A 123 22.95 5.49 -32.28
N PRO A 124 22.01 4.54 -32.44
CA PRO A 124 21.18 4.05 -31.33
C PRO A 124 21.99 3.38 -30.21
N GLN A 125 23.17 2.83 -30.51
CA GLN A 125 24.09 2.24 -29.54
C GLN A 125 24.67 3.28 -28.56
N LEU A 126 24.72 4.56 -28.94
CA LEU A 126 25.18 5.66 -28.10
C LEU A 126 24.04 6.40 -27.40
N ARG A 127 22.81 5.88 -27.44
CA ARG A 127 21.62 6.55 -26.91
C ARG A 127 21.74 6.90 -25.43
N PHE A 128 22.41 6.05 -24.66
CA PHE A 128 22.61 6.20 -23.22
C PHE A 128 24.09 6.38 -22.83
N ASP A 129 24.98 6.58 -23.81
CA ASP A 129 26.39 6.87 -23.52
C ASP A 129 26.51 8.33 -23.07
N GLU A 130 26.91 8.54 -21.82
CA GLU A 130 27.03 9.86 -21.20
C GLU A 130 27.99 10.80 -21.92
N ARG A 131 28.96 10.26 -22.67
CA ARG A 131 29.91 11.08 -23.47
C ARG A 131 29.25 11.66 -24.71
N ASN A 132 28.13 11.07 -25.14
CA ASN A 132 27.34 11.52 -26.29
C ASN A 132 26.22 12.49 -25.88
N ILE A 133 25.97 12.70 -24.58
CA ILE A 133 24.82 13.47 -24.08
C ILE A 133 25.29 14.60 -23.18
N HIS A 134 24.86 15.83 -23.47
CA HIS A 134 25.28 17.03 -22.75
C HIS A 134 24.11 18.01 -22.58
N LYS A 135 24.19 18.86 -21.55
CA LYS A 135 23.23 19.95 -21.36
C LYS A 135 23.31 20.96 -22.52
N GLN A 136 22.16 21.24 -23.12
CA GLN A 136 21.99 22.24 -24.16
C GLN A 136 20.79 23.14 -23.85
N CYS A 137 20.90 24.41 -24.22
CA CYS A 137 19.72 25.29 -24.23
C CYS A 137 18.76 24.82 -25.32
N VAL A 138 17.47 25.05 -25.09
CA VAL A 138 16.40 24.83 -26.07
C VAL A 138 16.25 26.04 -26.97
#